data_AF-N8Q4Y0-F1
#
_entry.id   AF-N8Q4Y0-F1
#
_cell.length_a   1.000
_cell.length_b   1.000
_cell.length_c   1.000
_cell.angle_alpha   90.00
_cell.angle_beta   90.00
_cell.angle_gamma   90.00
#
_symmetry.space_group_name_H-M   'P 1'
#
loop_
_entity.id
_entity.type
_entity.pdbx_description
1 polymer ?
#
loop_
_entity_poly.entity_id
_entity_poly.type
_entity_poly.pdbx_seq_one_letter_code
_entity_poly.pdbx_strand_id
1 'polypeptide(L)' 'MDILNQISSQIAALNSGEKWHLSAQDLFISHADFHSLSIYISREAKKGQFSVSSPALLGSWVGSTAVTITKH' A
#
# COMPACT_ATOMS: atom_id res chain seq x y z
N MET A 1 -3.69 -12.44 13.85
CA MET A 1 -4.34 -11.47 12.91
C MET A 1 -3.40 -11.31 11.74
N ASP A 2 -3.94 -11.41 10.52
CA ASP A 2 -3.15 -11.34 9.30
C ASP A 2 -3.22 -9.93 8.72
N ILE A 3 -2.09 -9.23 8.71
CA ILE A 3 -2.01 -7.83 8.29
C ILE A 3 -2.43 -7.63 6.82
N LEU A 4 -2.23 -8.65 5.98
CA LEU A 4 -2.63 -8.62 4.58
C LEU A 4 -4.16 -8.66 4.46
N ASN A 5 -4.83 -9.51 5.25
CA ASN A 5 -6.28 -9.54 5.31
C ASN A 5 -6.88 -8.22 5.80
N GLN A 6 -6.25 -7.57 6.80
CA GLN A 6 -6.71 -6.26 7.28
C GLN A 6 -6.57 -5.19 6.20
N ILE A 7 -5.44 -5.15 5.51
CA ILE A 7 -5.20 -4.20 4.40
C ILE A 7 -6.16 -4.46 3.25
N SER A 8 -6.36 -5.72 2.86
CA SER A 8 -7.30 -6.09 1.80
C SER A 8 -8.74 -5.69 2.15
N SER A 9 -9.15 -5.89 3.40
CA SER A 9 -10.48 -5.47 3.88
C SER A 9 -10.63 -3.95 3.89
N GLN A 10 -9.59 -3.20 4.27
CA GLN A 10 -9.59 -1.74 4.22
C GLN A 10 -9.73 -1.24 2.78
N ILE A 11 -8.94 -1.78 1.84
CA ILE A 11 -9.04 -1.43 0.42
C ILE A 11 -10.44 -1.73 -0.12
N ALA A 12 -11.03 -2.87 0.26
CA ALA A 12 -12.39 -3.23 -0.13
C ALA A 12 -13.44 -2.25 0.43
N ALA A 13 -13.22 -1.72 1.64
CA ALA A 13 -14.11 -0.77 2.32
C ALA A 13 -14.01 0.67 1.78
N LEU A 14 -12.91 1.04 1.10
CA LEU A 14 -12.78 2.36 0.46
C LEU A 14 -13.90 2.57 -0.58
N ASN A 15 -14.32 3.83 -0.74
CA ASN A 15 -15.21 4.21 -1.83
C ASN A 15 -14.42 4.40 -3.13
N SER A 16 -15.08 4.31 -4.29
CA SER A 16 -14.44 4.60 -5.59
C SER A 16 -13.92 6.05 -5.60
N GLY A 17 -12.67 6.23 -6.03
CA GLY A 17 -11.95 7.50 -6.00
C GLY A 17 -11.34 7.87 -4.64
N GLU A 18 -11.64 7.13 -3.58
CA GLU A 18 -11.09 7.38 -2.25
C GLU A 18 -9.62 6.97 -2.18
N LYS A 19 -8.84 7.78 -1.46
CA LYS A 19 -7.40 7.59 -1.29
C LYS A 19 -7.11 7.21 0.14
N TRP A 20 -6.35 6.14 0.31
CA TRP A 20 -5.87 5.69 1.60
C TRP A 20 -4.34 5.79 1.65
N HIS A 21 -3.85 6.57 2.61
CA HIS A 21 -2.42 6.66 2.87
C HIS A 21 -2.04 5.64 3.94
N LEU A 22 -1.04 4.83 3.63
CA LEU A 22 -0.59 3.73 4.48
C LEU A 22 0.92 3.80 4.64
N SER A 23 1.40 3.84 5.89
CA SER A 23 2.83 3.83 6.19
C SER A 23 3.25 2.68 7.10
N ALA A 24 4.56 2.41 7.14
CA ALA A 24 5.15 1.43 8.05
C ALA A 24 4.88 1.76 9.52
N GLN A 25 4.79 3.06 9.85
CA GLN A 25 4.52 3.56 11.20
C GLN A 25 3.07 3.30 11.60
N ASP A 26 2.11 3.51 10.70
CA ASP A 26 0.69 3.22 10.95
C ASP A 26 0.44 1.74 11.23
N LEU A 27 1.24 0.89 10.59
CA LEU A 27 1.16 -0.56 10.71
C LEU A 27 2.03 -1.14 11.84
N PHE A 28 2.85 -0.31 12.50
CA PHE A 28 3.84 -0.75 13.49
C PHE A 28 4.74 -1.91 13.00
N ILE A 29 5.12 -1.90 11.71
CA ILE A 29 6.00 -2.91 11.11
C ILE A 29 7.36 -2.33 10.72
N SER A 30 8.33 -3.22 10.52
CA SER A 30 9.65 -2.80 10.07
C SER A 30 9.62 -2.25 8.64
N HIS A 31 10.63 -1.46 8.29
CA HIS A 31 10.79 -0.95 6.94
C HIS A 31 10.91 -2.06 5.88
N ALA A 32 11.61 -3.15 6.22
CA ALA A 32 11.77 -4.29 5.33
C ALA A 32 10.45 -5.05 5.10
N ASP A 33 9.65 -5.21 6.15
CA ASP A 33 8.32 -5.81 6.06
C ASP A 33 7.40 -4.92 5.21
N PHE A 34 7.42 -3.60 5.46
CA PHE A 34 6.65 -2.64 4.69
C PHE A 34 7.05 -2.61 3.21
N HIS A 35 8.35 -2.73 2.91
CA HIS A 35 8.83 -2.84 1.54
C HIS A 35 8.23 -4.05 0.82
N SER A 36 8.26 -5.22 1.46
CA SER A 36 7.65 -6.45 0.93
C SER A 36 6.13 -6.27 0.72
N LEU A 37 5.47 -5.59 1.67
CA LEU A 37 4.05 -5.26 1.62
C LEU A 37 3.72 -4.31 0.44
N SER A 38 4.55 -3.28 0.22
CA SER A 38 4.38 -2.34 -0.89
C SER A 38 4.48 -3.03 -2.25
N ILE A 39 5.36 -4.04 -2.38
CA ILE A 39 5.49 -4.87 -3.58
C ILE A 39 4.23 -5.72 -3.77
N TYR A 40 3.75 -6.36 -2.70
CA TYR A 40 2.52 -7.15 -2.74
C TYR A 40 1.31 -6.31 -3.18
N ILE A 41 1.08 -5.17 -2.53
CA ILE A 41 -0.02 -4.25 -2.86
C ILE A 41 0.10 -3.75 -4.30
N SER A 42 1.31 -3.42 -4.77
CA SER A 42 1.54 -3.00 -6.16
C SER A 42 1.25 -4.10 -7.18
N ARG A 43 1.49 -5.38 -6.83
CA ARG A 43 1.12 -6.52 -7.68
C ARG A 43 -0.39 -6.71 -7.72
N GLU A 44 -1.07 -6.61 -6.57
CA GLU A 44 -2.53 -6.69 -6.50
C GLU A 44 -3.22 -5.55 -7.26
N ALA A 45 -2.63 -4.34 -7.25
CA ALA A 45 -3.12 -3.20 -8.02
C ALA A 45 -3.20 -3.49 -9.54
N LYS A 46 -2.31 -4.34 -10.07
CA LYS A 46 -2.34 -4.73 -11.49
C LYS A 46 -3.61 -5.51 -11.87
N LYS A 47 -4.38 -6.00 -10.90
CA LYS A 47 -5.70 -6.61 -11.13
C LYS A 47 -6.77 -5.58 -11.48
N GLY A 48 -6.48 -4.28 -11.37
CA GLY A 48 -7.36 -3.19 -11.81
C GLY A 48 -8.38 -2.73 -10.78
N GLN A 49 -8.40 -3.28 -9.57
CA GLN A 49 -9.35 -2.86 -8.52
C GLN A 49 -8.96 -1.54 -7.83
N PHE A 50 -7.68 -1.20 -7.83
CA PHE A 50 -7.14 0.01 -7.24
C PHE A 50 -5.77 0.34 -7.86
N SER A 51 -5.34 1.59 -7.74
CA SER A 51 -4.00 2.07 -8.10
C SER A 51 -3.17 2.34 -6.84
N VAL A 52 -1.85 2.26 -6.98
CA VAL A 52 -0.89 2.51 -5.90
C VAL A 52 0.13 3.53 -6.36
N SER A 53 0.31 4.57 -5.56
CA SER A 53 1.31 5.60 -5.76
C SER A 53 2.23 5.63 -4.55
N SER A 54 3.53 5.40 -4.76
CA SER A 54 4.53 5.52 -3.70
C SER A 54 5.43 6.74 -3.96
N PRO A 55 5.69 7.60 -2.95
CA PRO A 55 6.51 8.79 -3.12
C PRO A 55 7.97 8.51 -3.53
N ALA A 56 8.51 7.29 -3.40
CA ALA A 56 9.90 7.00 -3.74
C ALA A 56 10.16 6.50 -5.18
N LEU A 57 9.18 6.50 -6.08
CA LEU A 57 9.43 6.11 -7.49
C LEU A 57 10.24 7.13 -8.30
N LEU A 58 10.68 8.23 -7.69
CA LEU A 58 11.64 9.17 -8.26
C LEU A 58 13.05 8.91 -7.68
N GLY A 59 13.67 7.80 -8.09
CA GLY A 59 15.13 7.69 -8.16
C GLY A 59 15.92 7.40 -6.88
N SER A 60 15.29 7.14 -5.73
CA SER A 60 16.03 6.74 -4.52
C SER A 60 15.61 5.36 -4.04
N TRP A 61 16.58 4.43 -4.07
CA TRP A 61 16.50 3.07 -3.55
C TRP A 61 16.29 2.98 -2.03
N VAL A 62 16.12 4.11 -1.34
CA VAL A 62 15.73 4.15 0.07
C VAL A 62 14.23 3.87 0.12
N GLY A 63 13.88 2.64 0.48
CA GLY A 63 12.53 2.11 0.37
C GLY A 63 11.44 3.07 0.86
N SER A 64 10.37 3.19 0.08
CA SER A 64 9.17 3.92 0.49
C SER A 64 8.70 3.40 1.84
N THR A 65 8.61 4.26 2.85
CA THR A 65 7.97 3.96 4.14
C THR A 65 6.46 4.20 4.10
N ALA A 66 5.94 4.67 2.96
CA ALA A 66 4.53 4.93 2.75
C ALA A 66 4.09 4.64 1.32
N VAL A 67 2.82 4.28 1.16
CA VAL A 67 2.13 4.11 -0.11
C VAL A 67 0.76 4.77 -0.02
N THR A 68 0.30 5.31 -1.14
CA THR A 68 -1.06 5.83 -1.26
C THR A 68 -1.83 4.92 -2.21
N ILE A 69 -2.90 4.33 -1.72
CA ILE A 69 -3.80 3.46 -2.48
C ILE A 69 -4.99 4.31 -2.92
N THR A 70 -5.44 4.16 -4.16
CA THR A 70 -6.62 4.84 -4.71
C THR A 70 -7.54 3.80 -5.32
N LYS A 71 -8.77 3.66 -4.83
CA LYS A 71 -9.71 2.68 -5.38
C LYS A 71 -10.36 3.20 -6.67
N HIS A 72 -10.59 2.31 -7.63
CA HIS A 72 -11.37 2.60 -8.85
C HIS A 72 -12.83 2.23 -8.67
#